data_AF-A2T867-F1
#
_entry.id   AF-A2T867-F1
#
_cell.length_a   1.000
_cell.length_b   1.000
_cell.length_c   1.000
_cell.angle_alpha   90.00
_cell.angle_beta   90.00
_cell.angle_gamma   90.00
#
_symmetry.space_group_name_H-M   'P 1'
#
loop_
_entity.id
_entity.type
_entity.pdbx_description
1 polymer ?
#
loop_
_entity_poly.entity_id
_entity_poly.type
_entity_poly.pdbx_seq_one_letter_code
_entity_poly.pdbx_strand_id
1 'polypeptide(L)'
;MKLYCRALEDAMRSESRRHEKIVAVIEEQRRTYEYIALIQDTFNIWLGLIYVATMIQMCTCMYHIVQSFNIDVRYIIFVISIIHIYLPCRYAANLKCMAAETPTLIYCCGWESVSDLRIKRMMPFMVARSQVIVEITAFNMFAFDMELFVWIMKTSYSMFTLMRS
;
A
#
# COMPACT_ATOMS: atom_id res chain seq x y z
N MET A 1 -6.14 -0.35 9.24
CA MET A 1 -7.52 -0.08 8.75
C MET A 1 -8.55 -1.05 9.32
N LYS A 2 -8.36 -2.38 9.25
CA LYS A 2 -9.29 -3.36 9.87
C LYS A 2 -9.53 -3.17 11.38
N LEU A 3 -8.55 -2.64 12.12
CA LEU A 3 -8.64 -2.43 13.56
C LEU A 3 -9.71 -1.38 13.92
N TYR A 4 -9.68 -0.19 13.30
CA TYR A 4 -10.69 0.83 13.56
C TYR A 4 -12.06 0.47 12.98
N CYS A 5 -12.14 -0.31 11.89
CA CYS A 5 -13.43 -0.82 11.39
C CYS A 5 -14.12 -1.72 12.43
N ARG A 6 -13.36 -2.57 13.13
CA ARG A 6 -13.89 -3.38 14.24
C ARG A 6 -14.24 -2.52 15.45
N ALA A 7 -13.39 -1.56 15.81
CA ALA A 7 -13.67 -0.61 16.88
C ALA A 7 -14.95 0.21 16.60
N LEU A 8 -15.20 0.55 15.34
CA LEU A 8 -16.43 1.20 14.90
C LEU A 8 -17.63 0.27 15.10
N GLU A 9 -17.55 -0.98 14.63
CA GLU A 9 -18.62 -1.96 14.81
C GLU A 9 -18.95 -2.20 16.29
N ASP A 10 -17.94 -2.30 17.15
CA ASP A 10 -18.10 -2.44 18.60
C ASP A 10 -18.70 -1.16 19.23
N ALA A 11 -18.31 0.03 18.76
CA ALA A 11 -18.89 1.29 19.19
C ALA A 11 -20.38 1.36 18.83
N MET A 12 -20.76 0.88 17.65
CA MET A 12 -22.15 0.86 17.16
C MET A 12 -23.03 -0.11 17.95
N ARG A 13 -22.49 -1.25 18.38
CA ARG A 13 -23.19 -2.22 19.25
C ARG A 13 -23.40 -1.71 20.67
N SER A 14 -22.51 -0.85 21.18
CA SER A 14 -22.65 -0.30 22.53
C SER A 14 -23.67 0.85 22.61
N GLU A 15 -24.55 0.84 23.62
CA GLU A 15 -25.51 1.94 23.88
C GLU A 15 -24.89 3.06 24.71
N SER A 16 -24.01 2.72 25.66
CA SER A 16 -23.37 3.70 26.54
C SER A 16 -22.24 4.45 25.82
N ARG A 17 -22.27 5.80 25.88
CA ARG A 17 -21.24 6.71 25.33
C ARG A 17 -20.94 6.49 23.83
N ARG A 18 -21.94 6.03 23.05
CA ARG A 18 -21.81 5.75 21.60
C ARG A 18 -21.20 6.92 20.82
N HIS A 19 -21.69 8.15 21.08
CA HIS A 19 -21.19 9.35 20.41
C HIS A 19 -19.70 9.60 20.69
N GLU A 20 -19.26 9.49 21.94
CA GLU A 20 -17.86 9.69 22.33
C GLU A 20 -16.93 8.66 21.67
N LYS A 21 -17.35 7.39 21.60
CA LYS A 21 -16.60 6.34 20.91
C LYS A 21 -16.49 6.59 19.41
N ILE A 22 -17.56 7.01 18.75
CA ILE A 22 -17.55 7.30 17.30
C ILE A 22 -16.63 8.49 17.01
N VAL A 23 -16.66 9.54 17.84
CA VAL A 23 -15.74 10.67 17.70
C VAL A 23 -14.28 10.21 17.85
N ALA A 24 -13.99 9.34 18.81
CA ALA A 24 -12.65 8.76 18.97
C ALA A 24 -12.20 7.95 17.74
N VAL A 25 -13.10 7.14 17.16
CA VAL A 25 -12.82 6.38 15.93
C VAL A 25 -12.57 7.29 14.73
N ILE A 26 -13.29 8.41 14.62
CA ILE A 26 -13.08 9.41 13.55
C ILE A 26 -11.70 10.05 13.69
N GLU A 27 -11.29 10.40 14.91
CA GLU A 27 -9.97 10.98 15.16
C GLU A 27 -8.85 9.97 14.83
N GLU A 28 -9.05 8.68 15.14
CA GLU A 28 -8.12 7.61 14.75
C GLU A 28 -8.06 7.41 13.23
N GLN A 29 -9.21 7.48 12.55
CA GLN A 29 -9.28 7.46 11.09
C GLN A 29 -8.47 8.63 10.51
N ARG A 30 -8.70 9.86 10.99
CA ARG A 30 -7.96 11.06 10.53
C ARG A 30 -6.45 10.88 10.72
N ARG A 31 -6.04 10.47 11.92
CA ARG A 31 -4.63 10.25 12.26
C ARG A 31 -3.97 9.18 11.38
N THR A 32 -4.71 8.12 11.05
CA THR A 32 -4.21 7.08 10.14
C THR A 32 -3.94 7.66 8.75
N TYR A 33 -4.84 8.47 8.20
CA TYR A 33 -4.61 9.13 6.90
C TYR A 33 -3.46 10.13 6.95
N GLU A 34 -3.33 10.92 8.02
CA GLU A 34 -2.22 11.85 8.22
C GLU A 34 -0.87 11.11 8.27
N TYR A 35 -0.79 9.99 8.99
CA TYR A 35 0.42 9.16 9.02
C TYR A 35 0.77 8.58 7.65
N ILE A 36 -0.22 8.10 6.90
CA ILE A 36 0.09 7.57 5.57
C ILE A 36 0.52 8.69 4.62
N ALA A 37 -0.07 9.88 4.71
CA ALA A 37 0.38 11.04 3.94
C ALA A 37 1.83 11.43 4.29
N LEU A 38 2.19 11.42 5.58
CA LEU A 38 3.55 11.71 6.04
C LEU A 38 4.56 10.65 5.55
N ILE A 39 4.18 9.37 5.64
CA ILE A 39 4.98 8.27 5.11
C ILE A 39 5.17 8.43 3.60
N GLN A 40 4.09 8.71 2.87
CA GLN A 40 4.15 8.93 1.43
C GLN A 40 5.12 10.05 1.11
N ASP A 41 4.97 11.24 1.72
CA ASP A 41 5.85 12.39 1.43
C ASP A 41 7.32 12.12 1.78
N THR A 42 7.58 11.52 2.94
CA THR A 42 8.94 11.20 3.40
C THR A 42 9.61 10.15 2.50
N PHE A 43 8.88 9.11 2.13
CA PHE A 43 9.43 7.98 1.40
C PHE A 43 9.32 8.13 -0.12
N ASN A 44 8.58 9.11 -0.64
CA ASN A 44 8.37 9.31 -2.08
C ASN A 44 9.68 9.40 -2.87
N ILE A 45 10.59 10.27 -2.42
CA ILE A 45 11.90 10.47 -3.05
C ILE A 45 12.80 9.25 -2.82
N TRP A 46 12.84 8.76 -1.58
CA TRP A 46 13.73 7.66 -1.19
C TRP A 46 13.38 6.35 -1.90
N LEU A 47 12.09 5.98 -1.97
CA LEU A 47 11.60 4.83 -2.73
C LEU A 47 11.89 4.98 -4.23
N GLY A 48 11.77 6.20 -4.76
CA GLY A 48 12.16 6.50 -6.13
C GLY A 48 13.64 6.25 -6.41
N LEU A 49 14.53 6.71 -5.52
CA LEU A 49 15.98 6.47 -5.65
C LEU A 49 16.33 4.98 -5.54
N ILE A 50 15.70 4.25 -4.61
CA ILE A 50 15.89 2.80 -4.48
C ILE A 50 15.38 2.07 -5.71
N TYR A 51 14.24 2.49 -6.26
CA TYR A 51 13.73 1.91 -7.50
C TYR A 51 14.73 2.05 -8.65
N VAL A 52 15.28 3.24 -8.86
CA VAL A 52 16.29 3.46 -9.91
C VAL A 52 17.56 2.66 -9.64
N ALA A 53 18.04 2.64 -8.39
CA ALA A 53 19.22 1.89 -8.01
C ALA A 53 19.05 0.37 -8.23
N THR A 54 17.89 -0.17 -7.87
CA THR A 54 17.56 -1.59 -8.08
C THR A 54 17.41 -1.93 -9.55
N MET A 55 16.85 -1.04 -10.40
CA MET A 55 16.83 -1.23 -11.85
C MET A 55 18.24 -1.34 -12.43
N ILE A 56 19.15 -0.42 -12.06
CA ILE A 56 20.54 -0.44 -12.51
C ILE A 56 21.25 -1.72 -12.02
N GLN A 57 21.02 -2.11 -10.76
CA GLN A 57 21.58 -3.32 -10.18
C GLN A 57 21.12 -4.58 -10.92
N MET A 58 19.83 -4.67 -11.27
CA MET A 58 19.26 -5.78 -12.04
C MET A 58 19.91 -5.87 -13.44
N CYS A 59 20.03 -4.75 -14.16
CA CYS A 59 20.69 -4.71 -15.46
C CYS A 59 22.17 -5.14 -15.38
N THR A 60 22.90 -4.63 -14.38
CA THR A 60 24.31 -4.96 -14.17
C THR A 60 24.51 -6.44 -13.82
N CYS A 61 23.68 -6.99 -12.93
CA CYS A 61 23.71 -8.41 -12.61
C CYS A 61 23.46 -9.27 -13.86
N MET A 62 22.48 -8.87 -14.68
CA MET A 62 22.14 -9.58 -15.91
C MET A 62 23.31 -9.60 -16.91
N TYR A 63 24.00 -8.47 -17.10
CA TYR A 63 25.19 -8.39 -17.93
C TYR A 63 26.32 -9.30 -17.42
N HIS A 64 26.57 -9.29 -16.11
CA HIS A 64 27.59 -10.14 -15.50
C HIS A 64 27.27 -11.64 -15.59
N ILE A 65 25.99 -12.04 -15.61
CA ILE A 65 25.56 -13.42 -15.82
C ILE A 65 25.87 -13.86 -17.26
N VAL A 66 25.65 -12.98 -18.25
CA VAL A 66 25.99 -13.28 -19.66
C VAL A 66 27.51 -13.44 -19.85
N GLN A 67 28.33 -12.63 -19.18
CA GLN A 67 29.79 -12.67 -19.34
C GLN A 67 30.53 -13.69 -18.47
N SER A 68 29.96 -14.17 -17.36
CA SER A 68 30.63 -15.10 -16.44
C SER A 68 29.81 -16.36 -16.20
N PHE A 69 30.38 -17.52 -16.52
CA PHE A 69 29.79 -18.84 -16.31
C PHE A 69 29.81 -19.33 -14.84
N ASN A 70 30.33 -18.55 -13.88
CA ASN A 70 30.42 -18.94 -12.48
C ASN A 70 29.28 -18.32 -11.64
N ILE A 71 28.44 -19.18 -11.08
CA ILE A 71 27.07 -18.88 -10.64
C ILE A 71 26.98 -18.43 -9.15
N ASP A 72 27.99 -18.67 -8.32
CA ASP A 72 27.77 -18.72 -6.86
C ASP A 72 27.35 -17.39 -6.19
N VAL A 73 28.18 -16.35 -6.20
CA VAL A 73 27.90 -15.12 -5.40
C VAL A 73 26.96 -14.14 -6.09
N ARG A 74 26.93 -14.13 -7.43
CA ARG A 74 26.18 -13.15 -8.22
C ARG A 74 24.69 -13.48 -8.29
N TYR A 75 24.36 -14.77 -8.31
CA TYR A 75 22.97 -15.23 -8.29
C TYR A 75 22.28 -14.88 -6.96
N ILE A 76 22.99 -15.00 -5.84
CA ILE A 76 22.47 -14.61 -4.53
C ILE A 76 22.13 -13.12 -4.49
N ILE A 77 23.01 -12.25 -5.00
CA ILE A 77 22.77 -10.80 -5.06
C ILE A 77 21.52 -10.50 -5.91
N PHE A 78 21.37 -11.18 -7.06
CA PHE A 78 20.21 -11.02 -7.93
C PHE A 78 18.89 -11.42 -7.25
N VAL A 79 18.87 -12.55 -6.54
CA VAL A 79 17.69 -13.00 -5.76
C VAL A 79 17.36 -11.98 -4.66
N ILE A 80 18.36 -11.44 -3.97
CA ILE A 80 18.17 -10.39 -2.96
C ILE A 80 17.56 -9.14 -3.61
N SER A 81 18.01 -8.72 -4.79
CA SER A 81 17.43 -7.57 -5.52
C SER A 81 15.94 -7.78 -5.84
N ILE A 82 15.55 -8.98 -6.27
CA ILE A 82 14.15 -9.33 -6.53
C ILE A 82 13.32 -9.20 -5.26
N ILE A 83 13.81 -9.76 -4.13
CA ILE A 83 13.11 -9.67 -2.85
C ILE A 83 12.96 -8.22 -2.40
N HIS A 84 14.01 -7.42 -2.60
CA HIS A 84 14.06 -6.01 -2.20
C HIS A 84 12.98 -5.18 -2.90
N ILE A 85 12.66 -5.47 -4.17
CA ILE A 85 11.61 -4.76 -4.92
C ILE A 85 10.22 -5.39 -4.72
N TYR A 86 10.16 -6.71 -4.52
CA TYR A 86 8.91 -7.44 -4.26
C TYR A 86 8.24 -7.01 -2.95
N LEU A 87 9.01 -6.85 -1.87
CA LEU A 87 8.46 -6.54 -0.54
C LEU A 87 7.68 -5.20 -0.54
N PRO A 88 8.25 -4.05 -0.97
CA PRO A 88 7.51 -2.79 -1.06
C PRO A 88 6.26 -2.89 -1.94
N CYS A 89 6.37 -3.50 -3.11
CA CYS A 89 5.23 -3.69 -4.03
C CYS A 89 4.11 -4.50 -3.38
N ARG A 90 4.45 -5.54 -2.58
CA ARG A 90 3.48 -6.36 -1.86
C ARG A 90 2.79 -5.61 -0.75
N TYR A 91 3.54 -4.88 0.05
CA TYR A 91 2.98 -4.11 1.14
C TYR A 91 2.09 -2.98 0.64
N ALA A 92 2.53 -2.26 -0.40
CA ALA A 92 1.75 -1.20 -1.02
C ALA A 92 0.47 -1.74 -1.67
N ALA A 93 0.53 -2.86 -2.41
CA ALA A 93 -0.65 -3.51 -2.98
C ALA A 93 -1.63 -3.97 -1.89
N ASN A 94 -1.14 -4.60 -0.81
CA ASN A 94 -1.99 -5.03 0.30
C ASN A 94 -2.63 -3.83 1.02
N LEU A 95 -1.88 -2.74 1.20
CA LEU A 95 -2.41 -1.50 1.77
C LEU A 95 -3.53 -0.91 0.89
N LYS A 96 -3.31 -0.87 -0.44
CA LYS A 96 -4.31 -0.42 -1.42
C LYS A 96 -5.58 -1.28 -1.39
N CYS A 97 -5.44 -2.60 -1.39
CA CYS A 97 -6.58 -3.52 -1.26
C CYS A 97 -7.33 -3.32 0.06
N MET A 98 -6.61 -3.20 1.19
CA MET A 98 -7.24 -2.97 2.49
C MET A 98 -7.94 -1.60 2.57
N ALA A 99 -7.38 -0.56 1.93
CA ALA A 99 -8.01 0.75 1.83
C ALA A 99 -9.28 0.69 0.98
N ALA A 100 -9.29 -0.08 -0.12
CA ALA A 100 -10.47 -0.27 -0.97
C ALA A 100 -11.61 -1.03 -0.27
N GLU A 101 -11.30 -2.00 0.61
CA GLU A 101 -12.31 -2.73 1.40
C GLU A 101 -12.93 -1.90 2.54
N THR A 102 -12.19 -0.91 3.05
CA THR A 102 -12.56 -0.09 4.19
C THR A 102 -13.94 0.60 4.06
N PRO A 103 -14.27 1.32 2.96
CA PRO A 103 -15.58 1.99 2.84
C PRO A 103 -16.75 1.01 2.95
N THR A 104 -16.63 -0.17 2.36
CA THR A 104 -17.66 -1.22 2.44
C THR A 104 -17.82 -1.72 3.87
N LEU A 105 -16.72 -1.92 4.61
CA LEU A 105 -16.77 -2.32 6.01
C LEU A 105 -17.42 -1.26 6.92
N ILE A 106 -17.12 0.03 6.68
CA ILE A 106 -17.75 1.14 7.41
C ILE A 106 -19.24 1.22 7.07
N TYR A 107 -19.61 1.02 5.81
CA TYR A 107 -21.01 1.02 5.40
C TYR A 107 -21.80 -0.11 6.07
N CYS A 108 -21.25 -1.32 6.13
CA CYS A 108 -21.88 -2.49 6.72
C CYS A 108 -21.94 -2.52 8.27
N CYS A 109 -21.53 -1.46 8.98
CA CYS A 109 -21.49 -1.44 10.44
C CYS A 109 -22.88 -1.30 11.12
N GLY A 110 -23.97 -1.28 10.34
CA GLY A 110 -25.34 -1.25 10.85
C GLY A 110 -25.80 0.11 11.35
N TRP A 111 -25.18 1.19 10.87
CA TRP A 111 -25.48 2.55 11.32
C TRP A 111 -26.88 3.06 10.98
N GLU A 112 -27.57 2.44 10.02
CA GLU A 112 -28.94 2.82 9.69
C GLU A 112 -29.93 2.56 10.84
N SER A 113 -29.62 1.55 11.68
CA SER A 113 -30.46 1.12 12.81
C SER A 113 -30.37 2.04 14.03
N VAL A 114 -29.37 2.92 14.10
CA VAL A 114 -29.16 3.84 15.23
C VAL A 114 -30.17 4.99 15.18
N SER A 115 -30.85 5.30 16.29
CA SER A 115 -31.83 6.39 16.37
C SER A 115 -31.22 7.81 16.42
N ASP A 116 -29.94 7.95 16.78
CA ASP A 116 -29.27 9.25 16.90
C ASP A 116 -28.97 9.89 15.53
N LEU A 117 -29.64 11.01 15.26
CA LEU A 117 -29.51 11.77 14.02
C LEU A 117 -28.10 12.35 13.81
N ARG A 118 -27.36 12.64 14.90
CA ARG A 118 -25.98 13.16 14.80
C ARG A 118 -25.06 12.11 14.20
N ILE A 119 -25.17 10.86 14.67
CA ILE A 119 -24.39 9.73 14.16
C ILE A 119 -24.72 9.49 12.69
N LYS A 120 -26.02 9.46 12.33
CA LYS A 120 -26.45 9.30 10.93
C LYS A 120 -25.89 10.36 10.00
N ARG A 121 -25.72 11.60 10.47
CA ARG A 121 -25.10 12.67 9.68
C ARG A 121 -23.60 12.51 9.53
N MET A 122 -22.89 11.96 10.52
CA MET A 122 -21.43 11.82 10.49
C MET A 122 -20.96 10.64 9.63
N MET A 123 -21.71 9.53 9.61
CA MET A 123 -21.35 8.31 8.91
C MET A 123 -21.08 8.48 7.40
N PRO A 124 -21.92 9.19 6.62
CA PRO A 124 -21.65 9.44 5.21
C PRO A 124 -20.31 10.15 4.97
N PHE A 125 -19.91 11.08 5.84
CA PHE A 125 -18.61 11.75 5.72
C PHE A 125 -17.45 10.79 5.97
N MET A 126 -17.58 9.89 6.95
CA MET A 126 -16.57 8.85 7.21
C MET A 126 -16.43 7.90 6.02
N VAL A 127 -17.56 7.47 5.43
CA VAL A 127 -17.59 6.61 4.25
C VAL A 127 -16.97 7.32 3.05
N ALA A 128 -17.42 8.54 2.73
CA ALA A 128 -16.89 9.34 1.64
C ALA A 128 -15.38 9.59 1.78
N ARG A 129 -14.91 9.88 3.00
CA ARG A 129 -13.47 10.03 3.25
C ARG A 129 -12.70 8.74 3.04
N SER A 130 -13.28 7.59 3.41
CA SER A 130 -12.65 6.28 3.24
C SER A 130 -12.58 5.77 1.80
N GLN A 131 -13.39 6.33 0.89
CA GLN A 131 -13.34 6.02 -0.54
C GLN A 131 -12.10 6.62 -1.23
N VAL A 132 -11.40 7.57 -0.59
CA VAL A 132 -10.12 8.06 -1.09
C VAL A 132 -9.08 6.96 -0.90
N ILE A 133 -8.81 6.23 -1.99
CA ILE A 133 -7.85 5.14 -2.03
C ILE A 133 -6.47 5.71 -1.69
N VAL A 134 -5.79 5.03 -0.78
CA VAL A 134 -4.45 5.39 -0.37
C VAL A 134 -3.47 4.57 -1.20
N GLU A 135 -2.71 5.27 -2.05
CA GLU A 135 -1.72 4.67 -2.93
C GLU A 135 -0.33 5.17 -2.52
N ILE A 136 0.63 4.24 -2.43
CA ILE A 136 2.03 4.58 -2.22
C ILE A 136 2.66 4.78 -3.59
N THR A 137 3.25 5.95 -3.82
CA THR A 137 3.88 6.29 -5.11
C THR A 137 5.37 6.63 -4.97
N ALA A 138 6.17 6.30 -5.97
CA ALA A 138 7.54 6.77 -6.16
C ALA A 138 7.55 7.95 -7.13
N PHE A 139 8.32 8.99 -6.79
CA PHE A 139 8.39 10.25 -7.54
C PHE A 139 7.02 10.88 -7.87
N ASN A 140 5.94 10.54 -7.14
CA ASN A 140 4.55 10.83 -7.52
C ASN A 140 4.15 10.37 -8.94
N MET A 141 4.90 9.44 -9.55
CA MET A 141 4.67 8.96 -10.92
C MET A 141 4.37 7.47 -10.96
N PHE A 142 5.07 6.67 -10.15
CA PHE A 142 4.96 5.22 -10.17
C PHE A 142 4.23 4.74 -8.93
N ALA A 143 2.99 4.26 -9.08
CA ALA A 143 2.29 3.60 -7.99
C ALA A 143 2.97 2.25 -7.69
N PHE A 144 3.39 2.04 -6.45
CA PHE A 144 3.89 0.75 -6.01
C PHE A 144 2.73 -0.22 -5.89
N ASP A 145 2.68 -1.18 -6.79
CA ASP A 145 1.78 -2.31 -6.71
C ASP A 145 2.41 -3.56 -7.35
N MET A 146 1.65 -4.65 -7.37
CA MET A 146 2.08 -5.90 -8.00
C MET A 146 2.18 -5.78 -9.52
N GLU A 147 1.44 -4.86 -10.15
CA GLU A 147 1.51 -4.63 -11.59
C GLU A 147 2.87 -4.01 -11.97
N LEU A 148 3.33 -3.03 -11.19
CA LEU A 148 4.65 -2.42 -11.32
C LEU A 148 5.76 -3.47 -11.18
N PHE A 149 5.66 -4.35 -10.19
CA PHE A 149 6.62 -5.45 -10.03
C PHE A 149 6.68 -6.37 -11.26
N VAL A 150 5.51 -6.79 -11.77
CA VAL A 150 5.44 -7.63 -12.97
C VAL A 150 6.00 -6.91 -14.19
N TRP A 151 5.69 -5.62 -14.33
CA TRP A 151 6.20 -4.79 -15.43
C TRP A 151 7.72 -4.69 -15.43
N ILE A 152 8.32 -4.48 -14.26
CA ILE A 152 9.78 -4.50 -14.07
C ILE A 152 10.35 -5.85 -14.50
N MET A 153 9.83 -6.95 -13.96
CA MET A 153 10.35 -8.29 -14.23
C MET A 153 10.28 -8.65 -15.72
N LYS A 154 9.18 -8.28 -16.39
CA LYS A 154 9.04 -8.44 -17.85
C LYS A 154 10.07 -7.62 -18.61
N THR A 155 10.25 -6.35 -18.23
CA THR A 155 11.22 -5.46 -18.88
C THR A 155 12.65 -5.98 -18.73
N SER A 156 13.03 -6.42 -17.52
CA SER A 156 14.34 -7.02 -17.27
C SER A 156 14.56 -8.31 -18.07
N TYR A 157 13.54 -9.17 -18.19
CA TYR A 157 13.63 -10.39 -18.99
C TYR A 157 13.74 -10.12 -20.49
N SER A 158 12.99 -9.15 -21.01
CA SER A 158 13.11 -8.70 -22.39
C SER A 158 14.51 -8.18 -22.69
N MET A 159 15.06 -7.32 -21.82
CA MET A 159 16.43 -6.82 -21.94
C MET A 159 17.47 -7.94 -21.89
N PHE A 160 17.29 -8.94 -21.01
CA PHE A 160 18.16 -10.11 -20.97
C PHE A 160 18.17 -10.88 -22.28
N THR A 161 16.99 -11.10 -22.86
CA THR A 161 16.85 -11.85 -24.10
C THR A 161 17.54 -11.11 -25.25
N LEU A 162 17.41 -9.78 -25.30
CA LEU A 162 18.10 -8.92 -26.27
C LEU A 162 19.63 -8.94 -26.10
N MET A 163 20.15 -8.93 -24.87
CA MET A 163 21.60 -9.01 -24.64
C MET A 163 22.20 -10.39 -24.96
N ARG A 164 21.36 -11.43 -24.96
CA ARG A 164 21.78 -12.81 -25.25
C ARG A 164 21.64 -13.18 -26.72
N SER A 165 20.88 -12.43 -27.52
CA SER A 165 20.82 -12.57 -28.98
C SER A 165 22.02 -11.91 -29.64
#